data_AF-J9VS45-F1
#
_entry.id   AF-J9VS45-F1
#
_cell.length_a   1.000
_cell.length_b   1.000
_cell.length_c   1.000
_cell.angle_alpha   90.00
_cell.angle_beta   90.00
_cell.angle_gamma   90.00
#
_symmetry.space_group_name_H-M   'P 1'
#
loop_
_entity.id
_entity.type
_entity.pdbx_description
1 polymer ?
#
loop_
_entity_poly.entity_id
_entity_poly.type
_entity_poly.pdbx_seq_one_letter_code
_entity_poly.pdbx_strand_id
1 'polypeptide(L)'
;MSPSSSCSCSSSSSSSSSKHAFLTHSPPTTTVYSLLPRTIRLISCRCTHLHNPPISAKACILIMLDRFDKLWSRLVHLTMTREVFLAAERVIIHLRRSGIEFCHLVGREMGVEVTRGKRKEVSVLFLVPGRGEVGHRLVAEMIAHLNNGEEKGVQNVASRYWYDWEDWTVSQPWNYVKEDGKKEIKIDIPDKGEEVPWQNVMNRLAEVIESVGGCTLPRPEFDTRVQRVAEEIKMFGVRGYQFSVEKVWRQVTKRKSYPLVRLAVMARKGREEVRIPRAVMLLELGQKEGSARSHVQNFAVFYEGEWPVCHQYRSSIPLPTLEGLKQLLEG
;
A
#
# COMPACT_ATOMS: atom_id res chain seq x y z
N MET A 1 -44.38 27.89 -36.85
CA MET A 1 -44.42 26.52 -36.30
C MET A 1 -42.98 26.03 -36.15
N SER A 2 -42.55 25.75 -34.92
CA SER A 2 -41.38 24.90 -34.61
C SER A 2 -41.58 23.48 -35.17
N PRO A 3 -40.60 22.54 -35.23
CA PRO A 3 -39.25 22.52 -34.60
C PRO A 3 -38.09 22.23 -35.59
N SER A 4 -36.88 22.80 -35.44
CA SER A 4 -35.73 22.34 -34.64
C SER A 4 -35.37 20.84 -34.73
N SER A 5 -34.32 20.50 -35.49
CA SER A 5 -33.45 19.33 -35.24
C SER A 5 -32.14 19.43 -36.04
N SER A 6 -31.12 20.09 -35.47
CA SER A 6 -29.73 19.99 -35.92
C SER A 6 -28.99 19.04 -34.97
N CYS A 7 -28.77 17.80 -35.41
CA CYS A 7 -27.97 16.82 -34.71
C CYS A 7 -26.48 17.07 -34.99
N SER A 8 -25.83 17.82 -34.10
CA SER A 8 -24.38 18.00 -34.07
C SER A 8 -23.77 16.97 -33.12
N CYS A 9 -23.37 15.81 -33.66
CA CYS A 9 -22.68 14.78 -32.90
C CYS A 9 -21.19 15.14 -32.75
N SER A 10 -20.89 16.06 -31.83
CA SER A 10 -19.52 16.35 -31.38
C SER A 10 -19.19 15.51 -30.14
N SER A 11 -18.90 14.22 -30.37
CA SER A 11 -18.43 13.30 -29.34
C SER A 11 -16.93 13.49 -29.10
N SER A 12 -16.51 14.63 -28.58
CA SER A 12 -15.17 14.79 -28.01
C SER A 12 -15.16 14.18 -26.61
N SER A 13 -15.20 12.85 -26.56
CA SER A 13 -14.88 12.07 -25.37
C SER A 13 -13.38 12.16 -25.13
N SER A 14 -12.94 13.24 -24.50
CA SER A 14 -11.63 13.31 -23.88
C SER A 14 -11.61 12.33 -22.72
N SER A 15 -11.28 11.07 -23.02
CA SER A 15 -10.95 10.06 -22.03
C SER A 15 -9.71 10.56 -21.28
N SER A 16 -9.97 11.17 -20.14
CA SER A 16 -8.99 11.45 -19.08
C SER A 16 -8.46 10.10 -18.58
N SER A 17 -7.55 9.50 -19.35
CA SER A 17 -6.67 8.44 -18.88
C SER A 17 -5.81 9.09 -17.81
N SER A 18 -6.17 8.83 -16.55
CA SER A 18 -5.34 9.09 -15.38
C SER A 18 -4.04 8.31 -15.57
N LYS A 19 -3.06 8.97 -16.20
CA LYS A 19 -1.66 8.58 -16.17
C LYS A 19 -1.24 8.69 -14.71
N HIS A 20 -1.33 7.58 -13.98
CA HIS A 20 -0.60 7.44 -12.73
C HIS A 20 0.86 7.69 -13.07
N ALA A 21 1.41 8.79 -12.55
CA ALA A 21 2.82 9.11 -12.68
C ALA A 21 3.59 7.99 -11.97
N PHE A 22 4.18 7.09 -12.77
CA PHE A 22 5.03 6.04 -12.26
C PHE A 22 6.26 6.71 -11.63
N LEU A 23 6.53 6.37 -10.38
CA LEU A 23 7.82 6.60 -9.79
C LEU A 23 8.87 5.78 -10.55
N THR A 24 9.51 6.41 -11.52
CA THR A 24 10.93 6.17 -11.73
C THR A 24 11.68 6.97 -10.67
N HIS A 25 11.63 6.51 -9.42
CA HIS A 25 12.84 6.63 -8.62
C HIS A 25 13.91 5.89 -9.42
N SER A 26 15.03 6.55 -9.73
CA SER A 26 16.21 5.81 -10.18
C SER A 26 16.36 4.65 -9.20
N PRO A 27 16.22 3.39 -9.64
CA PRO A 27 16.25 2.26 -8.73
C PRO A 27 17.56 2.40 -7.96
N PRO A 28 17.54 2.48 -6.61
CA PRO A 28 18.76 2.69 -5.85
C PRO A 28 19.64 1.48 -6.11
N THR A 29 20.60 1.56 -7.05
CA THR A 29 21.45 0.46 -7.57
C THR A 29 21.00 -0.89 -7.05
N THR A 30 19.79 -1.29 -7.48
CA THR A 30 18.99 -2.20 -6.66
C THR A 30 19.52 -3.57 -6.94
N THR A 31 20.16 -4.18 -5.94
CA THR A 31 20.57 -5.56 -5.95
C THR A 31 19.43 -6.38 -6.57
N VAL A 32 19.63 -6.85 -7.80
CA VAL A 32 18.65 -7.63 -8.53
C VAL A 32 18.67 -9.01 -7.88
N TYR A 33 17.79 -9.25 -6.91
CA TYR A 33 17.74 -10.52 -6.20
C TYR A 33 17.13 -11.59 -7.11
N SER A 34 18.00 -12.40 -7.70
CA SER A 34 17.67 -13.48 -8.63
C SER A 34 17.42 -14.80 -7.90
N LEU A 35 16.24 -15.41 -8.07
CA LEU A 35 15.98 -16.81 -7.78
C LEU A 35 16.66 -17.68 -8.84
N LEU A 36 17.69 -18.40 -8.43
CA LEU A 36 18.24 -19.53 -9.16
C LEU A 36 17.70 -20.82 -8.54
N PRO A 37 16.98 -21.64 -9.29
CA PRO A 37 17.51 -22.91 -9.71
C PRO A 37 18.35 -22.63 -10.96
N ARG A 38 19.61 -23.09 -10.98
CA ARG A 38 20.55 -22.95 -12.12
C ARG A 38 20.04 -23.63 -13.43
N THR A 39 18.78 -24.05 -13.50
CA THR A 39 18.22 -24.97 -14.50
C THR A 39 17.04 -24.40 -15.29
N ILE A 40 16.37 -23.31 -14.87
CA ILE A 40 15.27 -22.73 -15.67
C ILE A 40 15.83 -21.64 -16.59
N ARG A 41 16.16 -22.03 -17.83
CA ARG A 41 16.42 -21.07 -18.91
C ARG A 41 15.14 -20.27 -19.17
N LEU A 42 15.28 -18.98 -19.45
CA LEU A 42 14.19 -18.06 -19.87
C LEU A 42 13.22 -18.71 -20.89
N ILE A 43 13.79 -19.41 -21.87
CA ILE A 43 13.10 -20.06 -23.00
C ILE A 43 12.22 -21.23 -22.55
N SER A 44 12.51 -21.84 -21.40
CA SER A 44 11.75 -22.97 -20.84
C SER A 44 10.83 -22.59 -19.69
N CYS A 45 10.80 -21.31 -19.25
CA CYS A 45 9.89 -20.92 -18.19
C CYS A 45 8.45 -20.83 -18.70
N ARG A 46 7.65 -21.84 -18.37
CA ARG A 46 6.18 -21.83 -18.57
C ARG A 46 5.47 -20.68 -17.83
N CYS A 47 6.19 -19.98 -16.95
CA CYS A 47 5.72 -18.79 -16.27
C CYS A 47 5.48 -17.63 -17.23
N THR A 48 6.30 -17.46 -18.28
CA THR A 48 6.18 -16.38 -19.28
C THR A 48 5.74 -16.86 -20.66
N HIS A 49 5.88 -18.16 -20.95
CA HIS A 49 5.48 -18.75 -22.23
C HIS A 49 4.27 -19.66 -22.05
N LEU A 50 3.07 -19.07 -22.14
CA LEU A 50 1.82 -19.81 -22.24
C LEU A 50 1.65 -20.33 -23.66
N HIS A 51 1.34 -21.63 -23.81
CA HIS A 51 1.06 -22.22 -25.14
C HIS A 51 -0.13 -21.55 -25.84
N ASN A 52 -1.13 -21.10 -25.08
CA ASN A 52 -2.27 -20.32 -25.56
C ASN A 52 -2.35 -19.04 -24.71
N PRO A 53 -1.69 -17.94 -25.12
CA PRO A 53 -1.73 -16.71 -24.35
C PRO A 53 -3.15 -16.13 -24.39
N PRO A 54 -3.67 -15.63 -23.26
CA PRO A 54 -4.96 -14.96 -23.23
C PRO A 54 -4.97 -13.73 -24.13
N ILE A 55 -6.07 -13.55 -24.86
CA ILE A 55 -6.28 -12.41 -25.78
C ILE A 55 -6.81 -11.15 -25.08
N SER A 56 -7.12 -11.21 -23.77
CA SER A 56 -7.70 -10.08 -23.05
C SER A 56 -7.09 -9.87 -21.67
N ALA A 57 -7.07 -8.61 -21.26
CA ALA A 57 -6.70 -8.15 -19.92
C ALA A 57 -7.33 -9.00 -18.80
N LYS A 58 -8.65 -9.21 -18.91
CA LYS A 58 -9.45 -9.95 -17.95
C LYS A 58 -9.01 -11.40 -17.87
N ALA A 59 -8.74 -12.03 -19.02
CA ALA A 59 -8.27 -13.40 -19.06
C ALA A 59 -6.86 -13.55 -18.45
N CYS A 60 -5.94 -12.59 -18.67
CA CYS A 60 -4.64 -12.60 -17.98
C CYS A 60 -4.80 -12.59 -16.45
N ILE A 61 -5.65 -11.68 -15.94
CA ILE A 61 -5.91 -11.54 -14.51
C ILE A 61 -6.50 -12.84 -13.94
N LEU A 62 -7.51 -13.42 -14.59
CA LEU A 62 -8.14 -14.67 -14.15
C LEU A 62 -7.17 -15.86 -14.13
N ILE A 63 -6.28 -15.98 -15.12
CA ILE A 63 -5.24 -17.02 -15.13
C ILE A 63 -4.27 -16.85 -13.96
N MET A 64 -3.83 -15.62 -13.69
CA MET A 64 -2.92 -15.37 -12.57
C MET A 64 -3.59 -15.60 -11.21
N LEU A 65 -4.87 -15.25 -11.06
CA LEU A 65 -5.66 -15.54 -9.86
C LEU A 65 -5.87 -17.04 -9.65
N ASP A 66 -6.16 -17.82 -10.70
CA ASP A 66 -6.25 -19.29 -10.62
C ASP A 66 -4.90 -19.92 -10.22
N ARG A 67 -3.78 -19.45 -10.80
CA ARG A 67 -2.44 -19.87 -10.40
C ARG A 67 -2.16 -19.55 -8.93
N PHE A 68 -2.55 -18.36 -8.49
CA PHE A 68 -2.40 -17.92 -7.12
C PHE A 68 -3.20 -18.81 -6.16
N ASP A 69 -4.49 -19.05 -6.45
CA ASP A 69 -5.37 -19.88 -5.63
C ASP A 69 -4.85 -21.33 -5.49
N LYS A 70 -4.34 -21.90 -6.58
CA LYS A 70 -3.70 -23.23 -6.56
C LYS A 70 -2.46 -23.27 -5.68
N LEU A 71 -1.60 -22.24 -5.74
CA LEU A 71 -0.44 -22.14 -4.87
C LEU A 71 -0.87 -21.96 -3.41
N TRP A 72 -1.79 -21.02 -3.16
CA TRP A 72 -2.30 -20.70 -1.84
C TRP A 72 -2.92 -21.91 -1.15
N SER A 73 -3.81 -22.62 -1.83
CA SER A 73 -4.50 -23.81 -1.30
C SER A 73 -3.52 -24.94 -0.95
N ARG A 74 -2.43 -25.08 -1.71
CA ARG A 74 -1.36 -26.05 -1.42
C ARG A 74 -0.49 -25.64 -0.24
N LEU A 75 -0.20 -24.35 -0.13
CA LEU A 75 0.66 -23.79 0.90
C LEU A 75 -0.04 -23.76 2.25
N VAL A 76 -1.25 -23.19 2.29
CA VAL A 76 -1.94 -22.87 3.54
C VAL A 76 -2.96 -23.94 3.95
N HIS A 77 -3.37 -24.80 3.02
CA HIS A 77 -4.48 -25.76 3.21
C HIS A 77 -5.80 -25.09 3.64
N LEU A 78 -6.01 -23.85 3.17
CA LEU A 78 -7.23 -23.08 3.38
C LEU A 78 -7.76 -22.57 2.04
N THR A 79 -9.08 -22.48 1.91
CA THR A 79 -9.71 -21.77 0.81
C THR A 79 -9.26 -20.31 0.82
N MET A 80 -9.02 -19.75 -0.37
CA MET A 80 -8.70 -18.33 -0.50
C MET A 80 -9.87 -17.46 0.00
N THR A 81 -9.64 -16.70 1.06
CA THR A 81 -10.65 -15.77 1.59
C THR A 81 -10.78 -14.55 0.68
N ARG A 82 -11.84 -13.75 0.88
CA ARG A 82 -12.07 -12.54 0.10
C ARG A 82 -10.90 -11.55 0.23
N GLU A 83 -10.31 -11.44 1.41
CA GLU A 83 -9.20 -10.54 1.70
C GLU A 83 -7.95 -10.94 0.92
N VAL A 84 -7.65 -12.24 0.87
CA VAL A 84 -6.53 -12.79 0.10
C VAL A 84 -6.78 -12.59 -1.40
N PHE A 85 -7.98 -12.89 -1.88
CA PHE A 85 -8.37 -12.69 -3.28
C PHE A 85 -8.17 -11.23 -3.71
N LEU A 86 -8.71 -10.28 -2.94
CA LEU A 86 -8.62 -8.84 -3.27
C LEU A 86 -7.16 -8.35 -3.22
N ALA A 87 -6.34 -8.88 -2.32
CA ALA A 87 -4.92 -8.54 -2.27
C ALA A 87 -4.16 -9.10 -3.48
N ALA A 88 -4.38 -10.37 -3.82
CA ALA A 88 -3.77 -10.99 -4.99
C ALA A 88 -4.20 -10.29 -6.29
N GLU A 89 -5.50 -10.00 -6.45
CA GLU A 89 -6.04 -9.27 -7.60
C GLU A 89 -5.39 -7.89 -7.74
N ARG A 90 -5.27 -7.14 -6.64
CA ARG A 90 -4.61 -5.83 -6.63
C ARG A 90 -3.16 -5.93 -7.09
N VAL A 91 -2.38 -6.87 -6.54
CA VAL A 91 -0.98 -7.08 -6.95
C VAL A 91 -0.89 -7.40 -8.44
N ILE A 92 -1.74 -8.30 -8.94
CA ILE A 92 -1.77 -8.71 -10.35
C ILE A 92 -2.13 -7.53 -11.26
N ILE A 93 -3.18 -6.77 -10.93
CA ILE A 93 -3.59 -5.59 -11.69
C ILE A 93 -2.47 -4.54 -11.70
N HIS A 94 -1.84 -4.32 -10.55
CA HIS A 94 -0.75 -3.36 -10.42
C HIS A 94 0.45 -3.76 -11.28
N LEU A 95 0.93 -5.01 -11.17
CA LEU A 95 2.02 -5.53 -11.99
C LEU A 95 1.71 -5.43 -13.48
N ARG A 96 0.46 -5.72 -13.90
CA ARG A 96 0.02 -5.60 -15.28
C ARG A 96 0.06 -4.16 -15.79
N ARG A 97 -0.37 -3.18 -14.98
CA ARG A 97 -0.26 -1.75 -15.32
C ARG A 97 1.20 -1.33 -15.52
N SER A 98 2.12 -2.01 -14.86
CA SER A 98 3.58 -1.86 -14.99
C SER A 98 4.20 -2.72 -16.11
N GLY A 99 3.37 -3.32 -16.99
CA GLY A 99 3.82 -4.12 -18.14
C GLY A 99 4.22 -5.56 -17.80
N ILE A 100 3.89 -6.06 -16.62
CA ILE A 100 4.17 -7.44 -16.18
C ILE A 100 2.87 -8.24 -16.21
N GLU A 101 2.66 -9.05 -17.24
CA GLU A 101 1.42 -9.81 -17.41
C GLU A 101 1.41 -11.13 -16.65
N PHE A 102 2.54 -11.83 -16.61
CA PHE A 102 2.68 -13.12 -15.95
C PHE A 102 3.87 -13.14 -15.01
N CYS A 103 3.66 -13.79 -13.86
CA CYS A 103 4.70 -14.03 -12.87
C CYS A 103 4.80 -15.52 -12.59
N HIS A 104 6.02 -15.95 -12.27
CA HIS A 104 6.23 -17.15 -11.48
C HIS A 104 5.83 -16.84 -10.03
N LEU A 105 5.08 -17.75 -9.39
CA LEU A 105 4.62 -17.59 -8.02
C LEU A 105 5.33 -18.60 -7.13
N VAL A 106 5.90 -18.13 -6.03
CA VAL A 106 6.60 -18.98 -5.05
C VAL A 106 6.03 -18.72 -3.67
N GLY A 107 5.63 -19.79 -2.99
CA GLY A 107 5.16 -19.74 -1.61
C GLY A 107 6.30 -20.00 -0.63
N ARG A 108 6.31 -19.27 0.48
CA ARG A 108 7.19 -19.50 1.62
C ARG A 108 6.37 -19.45 2.90
N GLU A 109 6.54 -20.46 3.74
CA GLU A 109 6.09 -20.39 5.13
C GLU A 109 7.22 -19.84 5.99
N MET A 110 6.93 -18.79 6.75
CA MET A 110 7.83 -18.27 7.77
C MET A 110 7.43 -18.92 9.08
N GLY A 111 8.33 -19.76 9.60
CA GLY A 111 8.10 -20.57 10.79
C GLY A 111 7.74 -19.74 12.02
N VAL A 112 7.07 -20.41 12.95
CA VAL A 112 6.56 -19.86 14.23
C VAL A 112 7.67 -19.20 15.08
N GLU A 113 8.93 -19.57 14.85
CA GLU A 113 10.11 -19.00 15.52
C GLU A 113 10.33 -17.51 15.18
N VAL A 114 10.05 -17.10 13.94
CA VAL A 114 10.20 -15.69 13.49
C VAL A 114 9.15 -14.79 14.16
N THR A 115 7.98 -15.33 14.48
CA THR A 115 6.84 -14.59 15.06
C THR A 115 6.67 -14.81 16.57
N ARG A 116 7.70 -15.39 17.24
CA ARG A 116 7.68 -15.71 18.68
C ARG A 116 6.46 -16.55 19.10
N GLY A 117 6.08 -17.57 18.35
CA GLY A 117 5.01 -18.48 18.78
C GLY A 117 3.60 -18.09 18.36
N LYS A 118 3.34 -16.83 18.01
CA LYS A 118 1.97 -16.29 18.01
C LYS A 118 1.23 -16.35 16.69
N ARG A 119 1.94 -16.42 15.55
CA ARG A 119 1.33 -16.33 14.21
C ARG A 119 2.05 -17.20 13.21
N LYS A 120 1.33 -17.89 12.33
CA LYS A 120 1.93 -18.46 11.12
C LYS A 120 1.93 -17.37 10.06
N GLU A 121 3.10 -17.07 9.50
CA GLU A 121 3.23 -16.10 8.43
C GLU A 121 3.50 -16.84 7.11
N VAL A 122 2.79 -16.42 6.07
CA VAL A 122 2.90 -17.00 4.73
C VAL A 122 3.20 -15.89 3.76
N SER A 123 4.28 -16.03 2.99
CA SER A 123 4.67 -15.08 1.94
C SER A 123 4.49 -15.73 0.58
N VAL A 124 3.90 -14.99 -0.36
CA VAL A 124 3.82 -15.34 -1.77
C VAL A 124 4.62 -14.32 -2.57
N LEU A 125 5.63 -14.79 -3.26
CA LEU A 125 6.57 -14.03 -4.06
C LEU A 125 6.15 -14.03 -5.52
N PHE A 126 6.11 -12.85 -6.13
CA PHE A 126 5.83 -12.65 -7.55
C PHE A 126 7.13 -12.38 -8.28
N LEU A 127 7.46 -13.25 -9.21
CA LEU A 127 8.79 -13.34 -9.80
C LEU A 127 8.69 -13.26 -11.32
N VAL A 128 9.59 -12.52 -11.95
CA VAL A 128 9.71 -12.48 -13.41
C VAL A 128 11.13 -12.83 -13.83
N PRO A 129 11.35 -13.36 -15.03
CA PRO A 129 12.70 -13.66 -15.45
C PRO A 129 13.62 -12.42 -15.47
N GLY A 130 14.91 -12.64 -15.16
CA GLY A 130 15.94 -11.61 -15.19
C GLY A 130 16.18 -11.08 -16.62
N ARG A 131 16.55 -9.80 -16.75
CA ARG A 131 16.90 -9.20 -18.06
C ARG A 131 18.34 -9.57 -18.41
N GLY A 132 18.54 -10.73 -19.05
CA GLY A 132 19.87 -11.22 -19.45
C GLY A 132 20.62 -11.99 -18.37
N GLU A 133 20.00 -12.20 -17.21
CA GLU A 133 20.53 -13.01 -16.11
C GLU A 133 19.83 -14.37 -16.05
N VAL A 134 20.53 -15.38 -15.53
CA VAL A 134 19.92 -16.68 -15.21
C VAL A 134 19.08 -16.51 -13.94
N GLY A 135 17.79 -16.84 -14.00
CA GLY A 135 16.89 -16.84 -12.84
C GLY A 135 15.75 -15.84 -12.93
N HIS A 136 15.09 -15.59 -11.79
CA HIS A 136 13.94 -14.68 -11.69
C HIS A 136 14.19 -13.55 -10.68
N ARG A 137 13.85 -12.32 -11.03
CA ARG A 137 13.83 -11.19 -10.10
C ARG A 137 12.47 -11.06 -9.39
N LEU A 138 12.50 -10.68 -8.12
CA LEU A 138 11.31 -10.37 -7.34
C LEU A 138 10.70 -9.04 -7.76
N VAL A 139 9.40 -9.05 -8.07
CA VAL A 139 8.64 -7.86 -8.49
C VAL A 139 7.53 -7.48 -7.51
N ALA A 140 7.02 -8.42 -6.73
CA ALA A 140 6.13 -8.11 -5.63
C ALA A 140 6.19 -9.20 -4.57
N GLU A 141 5.76 -8.86 -3.38
CA GLU A 141 5.56 -9.79 -2.28
C GLU A 141 4.17 -9.56 -1.69
N MET A 142 3.49 -10.64 -1.36
CA MET A 142 2.27 -10.63 -0.58
C MET A 142 2.44 -11.48 0.67
N ILE A 143 2.28 -10.88 1.85
CA ILE A 143 2.36 -11.56 3.14
C ILE A 143 0.97 -11.68 3.73
N ALA A 144 0.64 -12.88 4.21
CA ALA A 144 -0.54 -13.15 5.00
C ALA A 144 -0.16 -13.63 6.40
N HIS A 145 -0.79 -13.02 7.41
CA HIS A 145 -0.72 -13.49 8.79
C HIS A 145 -1.92 -14.38 9.07
N LEU A 146 -1.65 -15.60 9.51
CA LEU A 146 -2.65 -16.59 9.85
C LEU A 146 -2.77 -16.69 11.37
N ASN A 147 -4.02 -16.80 11.84
CA ASN A 147 -4.31 -17.08 13.23
C ASN A 147 -3.98 -18.54 13.54
N ASN A 148 -3.12 -18.77 14.53
CA ASN A 148 -2.76 -20.09 15.03
C ASN A 148 -3.63 -20.54 16.23
N GLY A 149 -4.62 -19.74 16.63
CA GLY A 149 -5.58 -20.10 17.68
C GLY A 149 -6.64 -21.11 17.21
N GLU A 150 -7.68 -21.29 18.05
CA GLU A 150 -8.79 -22.22 17.79
C GLU A 150 -9.54 -21.87 16.49
N GLU A 151 -9.74 -20.58 16.21
CA GLU A 151 -10.27 -20.08 14.94
C GLU A 151 -9.14 -19.89 13.92
N LYS A 152 -8.83 -20.95 13.17
CA LYS A 152 -7.91 -20.88 12.03
C LYS A 152 -8.47 -19.93 10.97
N GLY A 153 -7.66 -18.98 10.52
CA GLY A 153 -8.08 -18.04 9.49
C GLY A 153 -7.04 -16.99 9.15
N VAL A 154 -7.32 -16.19 8.13
CA VAL A 154 -6.48 -15.06 7.70
C VAL A 154 -6.76 -13.86 8.60
N GLN A 155 -5.74 -13.39 9.31
CA GLN A 155 -5.83 -12.21 10.18
C GLN A 155 -5.58 -10.91 9.41
N ASN A 156 -4.58 -10.91 8.52
CA ASN A 156 -4.20 -9.74 7.74
C ASN A 156 -3.48 -10.16 6.46
N VAL A 157 -3.59 -9.33 5.42
CA VAL A 157 -2.87 -9.51 4.15
C VAL A 157 -2.28 -8.17 3.74
N ALA A 158 -0.96 -8.16 3.50
CA ALA A 158 -0.21 -7.00 3.06
C ALA A 158 0.54 -7.32 1.77
N SER A 159 0.77 -6.31 0.93
CA SER A 159 1.56 -6.45 -0.29
C SER A 159 2.51 -5.29 -0.50
N ARG A 160 3.69 -5.54 -1.10
CA ARG A 160 4.67 -4.52 -1.47
C ARG A 160 5.29 -4.82 -2.83
N TYR A 161 5.95 -3.83 -3.42
CA TYR A 161 6.43 -3.89 -4.81
C TYR A 161 7.93 -3.57 -4.92
N TRP A 162 8.54 -3.98 -6.04
CA TRP A 162 9.99 -3.88 -6.24
C TRP A 162 10.57 -2.46 -6.28
N TYR A 163 9.76 -1.47 -6.60
CA TYR A 163 10.19 -0.08 -6.67
C TYR A 163 10.13 0.62 -5.31
N ASP A 164 9.44 0.04 -4.32
CA ASP A 164 9.36 0.54 -2.96
C ASP A 164 9.05 -0.59 -1.97
N TRP A 165 10.10 -1.06 -1.31
CA TRP A 165 10.02 -2.18 -0.38
C TRP A 165 9.60 -1.79 1.03
N GLU A 166 9.58 -0.49 1.32
CA GLU A 166 9.12 0.04 2.60
C GLU A 166 7.61 0.26 2.56
N ASP A 167 7.02 0.46 1.38
CA ASP A 167 5.58 0.68 1.21
C ASP A 167 4.76 -0.62 1.23
N TRP A 168 4.23 -0.94 2.41
CA TRP A 168 3.26 -2.02 2.54
C TRP A 168 1.84 -1.52 2.32
N THR A 169 1.18 -2.07 1.32
CA THR A 169 -0.24 -1.83 1.05
C THR A 169 -1.10 -2.86 1.77
N VAL A 170 -2.10 -2.40 2.52
CA VAL A 170 -3.02 -3.25 3.30
C VAL A 170 -4.46 -2.83 3.00
N SER A 171 -5.36 -3.81 2.81
CA SER A 171 -6.78 -3.51 2.65
C SER A 171 -7.41 -3.29 4.04
N GLN A 172 -7.79 -2.05 4.36
CA GLN A 172 -8.30 -1.67 5.67
C GLN A 172 -9.54 -0.78 5.52
N PRO A 173 -10.74 -1.37 5.36
CA PRO A 173 -12.00 -0.62 5.26
C PRO A 173 -12.43 -0.15 6.65
N TRP A 174 -11.67 0.75 7.25
CA TRP A 174 -11.91 1.23 8.59
C TRP A 174 -13.09 2.21 8.60
N ASN A 175 -13.95 2.06 9.60
CA ASN A 175 -14.99 3.04 9.90
C ASN A 175 -14.50 3.93 11.04
N TYR A 176 -14.58 5.26 10.85
CA TYR A 176 -14.23 6.23 11.87
C TYR A 176 -15.43 7.05 12.26
N VAL A 177 -15.50 7.35 13.56
CA VAL A 177 -16.45 8.28 14.12
C VAL A 177 -15.68 9.47 14.65
N LYS A 178 -16.14 10.69 14.34
CA LYS A 178 -15.55 11.92 14.88
C LYS A 178 -15.82 12.02 16.37
N GLU A 179 -14.91 12.64 17.11
CA GLU A 179 -15.14 12.93 18.53
C GLU A 179 -16.15 14.08 18.66
N ASP A 180 -17.25 13.85 19.38
CA ASP A 180 -18.32 14.85 19.52
C ASP A 180 -17.83 16.14 20.17
N GLY A 181 -18.31 17.27 19.66
CA GLY A 181 -18.03 18.60 20.21
C GLY A 181 -16.63 19.16 19.94
N LYS A 182 -15.71 18.38 19.33
CA LYS A 182 -14.38 18.89 18.95
C LYS A 182 -14.32 19.30 17.50
N LYS A 183 -13.80 20.51 17.26
CA LYS A 183 -13.56 21.04 15.92
C LYS A 183 -12.24 20.53 15.38
N GLU A 184 -12.23 20.34 14.07
CA GLU A 184 -11.02 20.10 13.29
C GLU A 184 -10.12 21.35 13.32
N ILE A 185 -8.82 21.15 13.55
CA ILE A 185 -7.81 22.20 13.58
C ILE A 185 -7.12 22.27 12.21
N LYS A 186 -7.12 23.47 11.63
CA LYS A 186 -6.53 23.75 10.32
C LYS A 186 -5.17 24.42 10.47
N ILE A 187 -4.20 23.95 9.70
CA ILE A 187 -2.85 24.52 9.65
C ILE A 187 -2.52 24.80 8.19
N ASP A 188 -2.39 26.07 7.84
CA ASP A 188 -2.07 26.46 6.48
C ASP A 188 -0.61 26.14 6.16
N ILE A 189 -0.39 25.69 4.92
CA ILE A 189 0.93 25.46 4.36
C ILE A 189 1.30 26.72 3.57
N PRO A 190 2.30 27.49 4.04
CA PRO A 190 2.66 28.76 3.46
C PRO A 190 3.10 28.61 2.00
N ASP A 191 2.83 29.65 1.21
CA ASP A 191 3.31 29.70 -0.15
C ASP A 191 4.81 29.92 -0.22
N LYS A 192 5.44 29.50 -1.34
CA LYS A 192 6.91 29.58 -1.49
C LYS A 192 7.43 31.03 -1.38
N GLY A 193 6.57 32.02 -1.63
CA GLY A 193 6.90 33.44 -1.53
C GLY A 193 6.77 34.04 -0.13
N GLU A 194 6.26 33.29 0.86
CA GLU A 194 6.07 33.79 2.23
C GLU A 194 7.31 33.57 3.12
N GLU A 195 8.39 33.01 2.57
CA GLU A 195 9.68 32.75 3.24
C GLU A 195 9.59 31.99 4.58
N VAL A 196 8.48 31.32 4.86
CA VAL A 196 8.34 30.51 6.08
C VAL A 196 9.10 29.18 5.92
N PRO A 197 10.07 28.88 6.81
CA PRO A 197 10.77 27.61 6.78
C PRO A 197 9.81 26.42 6.97
N TRP A 198 9.96 25.38 6.15
CA TRP A 198 9.17 24.15 6.26
C TRP A 198 9.21 23.55 7.68
N GLN A 199 10.34 23.67 8.37
CA GLN A 199 10.50 23.20 9.75
C GLN A 199 9.51 23.86 10.72
N ASN A 200 9.15 25.14 10.51
CA ASN A 200 8.18 25.82 11.37
C ASN A 200 6.77 25.26 11.18
N VAL A 201 6.41 24.92 9.93
CA VAL A 201 5.14 24.24 9.60
C VAL A 201 5.10 22.87 10.27
N MET A 202 6.19 22.10 10.17
CA MET A 202 6.31 20.77 10.75
C MET A 202 6.28 20.78 12.28
N ASN A 203 6.93 21.76 12.92
CA ASN A 203 6.88 21.93 14.37
C ASN A 203 5.46 22.26 14.85
N ARG A 204 4.80 23.23 14.20
CA ARG A 204 3.41 23.58 14.52
C ARG A 204 2.46 22.41 14.31
N LEU A 205 2.64 21.65 13.22
CA LEU A 205 1.84 20.46 12.94
C LEU A 205 2.00 19.40 14.03
N ALA A 206 3.23 19.14 14.46
CA ALA A 206 3.50 18.19 15.53
C ALA A 206 2.89 18.62 16.87
N GLU A 207 3.04 19.89 17.26
CA GLU A 207 2.41 20.44 18.47
C GLU A 207 0.89 20.26 18.46
N VAL A 208 0.24 20.53 17.32
CA VAL A 208 -1.20 20.34 17.16
C VAL A 208 -1.57 18.86 17.27
N ILE A 209 -0.82 17.95 16.65
CA ILE A 209 -1.07 16.51 16.71
C ILE A 209 -0.92 15.99 18.14
N GLU A 210 0.15 16.36 18.85
CA GLU A 210 0.38 15.96 20.24
C GLU A 210 -0.72 16.48 21.17
N SER A 211 -1.17 17.73 20.95
CA SER A 211 -2.28 18.34 21.68
C SER A 211 -3.62 17.65 21.41
N VAL A 212 -3.98 17.45 20.14
CA VAL A 212 -5.23 16.80 19.72
C VAL A 212 -5.26 15.33 20.17
N GLY A 213 -4.15 14.62 20.01
CA GLY A 213 -4.03 13.21 20.35
C GLY A 213 -3.85 12.95 21.85
N GLY A 214 -3.34 13.92 22.61
CA GLY A 214 -2.86 13.67 23.97
C GLY A 214 -1.71 12.65 23.97
N CYS A 215 -0.80 12.77 23.01
CA CYS A 215 0.24 11.78 22.75
C CYS A 215 1.63 12.41 22.61
N THR A 216 2.65 11.55 22.68
CA THR A 216 4.02 11.89 22.29
C THR A 216 4.29 11.36 20.88
N LEU A 217 4.80 12.23 20.01
CA LEU A 217 5.04 11.93 18.61
C LEU A 217 6.51 11.52 18.37
N PRO A 218 6.80 10.43 17.63
CA PRO A 218 8.16 10.11 17.24
C PRO A 218 8.62 11.06 16.11
N ARG A 219 9.19 12.22 16.48
CA ARG A 219 9.46 13.34 15.55
C ARG A 219 10.20 12.93 14.27
N PRO A 220 11.32 12.16 14.29
CA PRO A 220 12.03 11.82 13.07
C PRO A 220 11.20 10.96 12.09
N GLU A 221 10.47 9.98 12.62
CA GLU A 221 9.61 9.11 11.80
C GLU A 221 8.43 9.93 11.26
N PHE A 222 7.76 10.70 12.12
CA PHE A 222 6.65 11.54 11.72
C PHE A 222 7.04 12.53 10.60
N ASP A 223 8.14 13.25 10.78
CA ASP A 223 8.59 14.26 9.80
C ASP A 223 8.89 13.60 8.44
N THR A 224 9.56 12.45 8.46
CA THR A 224 9.84 11.65 7.25
C THR A 224 8.55 11.22 6.55
N ARG A 225 7.55 10.79 7.31
CA ARG A 225 6.26 10.29 6.77
C ARG A 225 5.45 11.42 6.15
N VAL A 226 5.34 12.57 6.82
CA VAL A 226 4.63 13.73 6.26
C VAL A 226 5.33 14.27 5.01
N GLN A 227 6.66 14.33 5.02
CA GLN A 227 7.45 14.74 3.86
C GLN A 227 7.17 13.81 2.67
N ARG A 228 7.22 12.49 2.90
CA ARG A 228 6.92 11.49 1.87
C ARG A 228 5.51 11.64 1.31
N VAL A 229 4.50 11.84 2.15
CA VAL A 229 3.12 12.09 1.71
C VAL A 229 3.02 13.35 0.85
N ALA A 230 3.69 14.43 1.24
CA ALA A 230 3.69 15.68 0.49
C ALA A 230 4.36 15.52 -0.89
N GLU A 231 5.44 14.74 -0.98
CA GLU A 231 6.12 14.39 -2.23
C GLU A 231 5.25 13.51 -3.12
N GLU A 232 4.60 12.49 -2.55
CA GLU A 232 3.71 11.58 -3.29
C GLU A 232 2.49 12.31 -3.87
N ILE A 233 1.85 13.20 -3.09
CA ILE A 233 0.76 14.06 -3.57
C ILE A 233 1.23 14.95 -4.73
N LYS A 234 2.45 15.50 -4.65
CA LYS A 234 3.01 16.39 -5.67
C LYS A 234 3.15 15.72 -7.04
N MET A 235 3.39 14.41 -7.07
CA MET A 235 3.47 13.65 -8.31
C MET A 235 2.16 13.61 -9.10
N PHE A 236 1.03 13.81 -8.44
CA PHE A 236 -0.27 13.93 -9.09
C PHE A 236 -0.54 15.35 -9.64
N GLY A 237 0.48 16.21 -9.68
CA GLY A 237 0.39 17.57 -10.23
C GLY A 237 -0.41 18.53 -9.35
N VAL A 238 -0.54 18.21 -8.06
CA VAL A 238 -1.26 19.02 -7.06
C VAL A 238 -0.33 19.37 -5.91
N ARG A 239 -0.60 20.46 -5.20
CA ARG A 239 0.23 20.90 -4.07
C ARG A 239 -0.59 20.97 -2.80
N GLY A 240 -0.10 20.42 -1.70
CA GLY A 240 -0.70 20.62 -0.38
C GLY A 240 -0.72 22.11 0.00
N TYR A 241 -1.86 22.59 0.50
CA TYR A 241 -2.01 23.97 0.97
C TYR A 241 -2.51 24.07 2.42
N GLN A 242 -3.08 23.01 2.98
CA GLN A 242 -3.58 23.02 4.35
C GLN A 242 -3.59 21.60 4.94
N PHE A 243 -3.26 21.50 6.22
CA PHE A 243 -3.44 20.30 7.02
C PHE A 243 -4.73 20.35 7.86
N SER A 244 -5.46 19.27 7.72
CA SER A 244 -6.69 18.80 8.34
C SER A 244 -6.53 17.99 9.65
N VAL A 245 -6.46 18.53 10.88
CA VAL A 245 -6.16 17.69 12.08
C VAL A 245 -7.36 17.51 13.00
N GLU A 246 -7.73 16.26 13.27
CA GLU A 246 -8.76 15.95 14.26
C GLU A 246 -8.53 14.60 14.97
N LYS A 247 -9.14 14.43 16.14
CA LYS A 247 -9.18 13.14 16.83
C LYS A 247 -10.42 12.36 16.39
N VAL A 248 -10.20 11.10 16.01
CA VAL A 248 -11.25 10.19 15.57
C VAL A 248 -11.16 8.86 16.30
N TRP A 249 -12.23 8.08 16.24
CA TRP A 249 -12.31 6.75 16.83
C TRP A 249 -12.53 5.71 15.74
N ARG A 250 -11.56 4.81 15.52
CA ARG A 250 -11.73 3.65 14.64
C ARG A 250 -12.62 2.65 15.34
N GLN A 251 -13.77 2.35 14.75
CA GLN A 251 -14.66 1.31 15.22
C GLN A 251 -14.19 -0.05 14.70
N VAL A 252 -13.81 -0.94 15.61
CA VAL A 252 -13.39 -2.32 15.28
C VAL A 252 -14.55 -3.27 15.48
N THR A 253 -15.30 -3.09 16.57
CA THR A 253 -16.58 -3.76 16.78
C THR A 253 -17.59 -2.75 17.33
N LYS A 254 -18.86 -3.15 17.46
CA LYS A 254 -19.88 -2.31 18.13
C LYS A 254 -19.47 -1.86 19.54
N ARG A 255 -18.60 -2.61 20.22
CA ARG A 255 -18.16 -2.34 21.61
C ARG A 255 -16.72 -1.87 21.72
N LYS A 256 -15.93 -1.94 20.64
CA LYS A 256 -14.50 -1.69 20.68
C LYS A 256 -14.11 -0.62 19.67
N SER A 257 -13.63 0.50 20.19
CA SER A 257 -13.05 1.59 19.41
C SER A 257 -11.62 1.86 19.86
N TYR A 258 -10.84 2.43 18.94
CA TYR A 258 -9.47 2.84 19.20
C TYR A 258 -9.30 4.31 18.81
N PRO A 259 -8.65 5.13 19.65
CA PRO A 259 -8.43 6.53 19.33
C PRO A 259 -7.31 6.67 18.29
N LEU A 260 -7.50 7.55 17.32
CA LEU A 260 -6.49 7.96 16.35
C LEU A 260 -6.49 9.47 16.18
N VAL A 261 -5.37 9.99 15.69
CA VAL A 261 -5.32 11.33 15.08
C VAL A 261 -5.43 11.15 13.58
N ARG A 262 -6.36 11.87 12.95
CA ARG A 262 -6.53 11.97 11.51
C ARG A 262 -5.89 13.27 11.03
N LEU A 263 -4.95 13.13 10.10
CA LEU A 263 -4.29 14.22 9.38
C LEU A 263 -4.71 14.16 7.90
N ALA A 264 -5.67 14.98 7.49
CA ALA A 264 -6.02 15.15 6.09
C ALA A 264 -5.10 16.19 5.42
N VAL A 265 -4.65 15.92 4.19
CA VAL A 265 -3.86 16.86 3.40
C VAL A 265 -4.73 17.44 2.29
N MET A 266 -5.12 18.70 2.47
CA MET A 266 -5.87 19.45 1.46
C MET A 266 -4.91 19.95 0.39
N ALA A 267 -5.31 19.83 -0.87
CA ALA A 267 -4.46 20.18 -2.01
C ALA A 267 -5.14 21.13 -2.98
N ARG A 268 -4.34 21.85 -3.76
CA ARG A 268 -4.76 22.72 -4.85
C ARG A 268 -4.16 22.29 -6.17
N LYS A 269 -4.87 22.52 -7.26
CA LYS A 269 -4.40 22.35 -8.65
C LYS A 269 -4.31 23.72 -9.29
N GLY A 270 -3.08 24.24 -9.43
CA GLY A 270 -2.89 25.65 -9.78
C GLY A 270 -3.46 26.56 -8.68
N ARG A 271 -4.50 27.33 -8.99
CA ARG A 271 -5.20 28.23 -8.05
C ARG A 271 -6.49 27.63 -7.48
N GLU A 272 -6.92 26.47 -7.96
CA GLU A 272 -8.18 25.86 -7.55
C GLU A 272 -7.98 24.91 -6.37
N GLU A 273 -8.76 25.08 -5.31
CA GLU A 273 -8.80 24.17 -4.16
C GLU A 273 -9.55 22.88 -4.49
N VAL A 274 -8.97 21.75 -4.15
CA VAL A 274 -9.63 20.45 -4.29
C VAL A 274 -10.48 20.19 -3.06
N ARG A 275 -11.77 19.89 -3.27
CA ARG A 275 -12.73 19.65 -2.17
C ARG A 275 -12.42 18.43 -1.31
N ILE A 276 -11.76 17.42 -1.90
CA ILE A 276 -11.46 16.14 -1.25
C ILE A 276 -9.97 16.12 -0.87
N PRO A 277 -9.61 15.68 0.35
CA PRO A 277 -8.22 15.47 0.73
C PRO A 277 -7.52 14.54 -0.25
N ARG A 278 -6.29 14.89 -0.66
CA ARG A 278 -5.49 14.02 -1.56
C ARG A 278 -4.81 12.88 -0.83
N ALA A 279 -4.55 13.06 0.46
CA ALA A 279 -4.15 11.99 1.34
C ALA A 279 -4.75 12.19 2.74
N VAL A 280 -4.91 11.09 3.46
CA VAL A 280 -5.26 11.07 4.87
C VAL A 280 -4.28 10.17 5.60
N MET A 281 -3.47 10.75 6.47
CA MET A 281 -2.60 10.00 7.37
C MET A 281 -3.32 9.78 8.71
N LEU A 282 -3.21 8.57 9.22
CA LEU A 282 -3.79 8.14 10.48
C LEU A 282 -2.68 7.71 11.42
N LEU A 283 -2.74 8.22 12.64
CA LEU A 283 -1.81 7.92 13.71
C LEU A 283 -2.57 7.13 14.77
N GLU A 284 -2.32 5.82 14.85
CA GLU A 284 -2.95 4.95 15.85
C GLU A 284 -2.33 5.19 17.22
N LEU A 285 -3.16 5.51 18.22
CA LEU A 285 -2.68 5.84 19.56
C LEU A 285 -2.70 4.60 20.45
N GLY A 286 -1.57 4.33 21.09
CA GLY A 286 -1.40 3.29 22.10
C GLY A 286 -1.25 3.88 23.49
N GLN A 287 -1.79 3.18 24.49
CA GLN A 287 -1.42 3.43 25.88
C GLN A 287 -0.09 2.75 26.19
N LYS A 288 0.77 3.46 26.93
CA LYS A 288 1.99 2.89 27.52
C LYS A 288 1.75 2.79 29.02
N GLU A 289 1.97 1.62 29.60
CA GLU A 289 1.86 1.43 31.05
C GLU A 289 2.74 2.46 31.78
N GLY A 290 2.17 3.13 32.78
CA GLY A 290 2.87 4.15 33.57
C GLY A 290 3.01 5.54 32.92
N SER A 291 2.45 5.78 31.72
CA SER A 291 2.45 7.10 31.09
C SER A 291 1.05 7.71 31.04
N ALA A 292 0.92 8.97 31.45
CA ALA A 292 -0.31 9.74 31.27
C ALA A 292 -0.56 10.10 29.78
N ARG A 293 0.49 10.11 28.96
CA ARG A 293 0.39 10.38 27.52
C ARG A 293 0.40 9.09 26.71
N SER A 294 -0.46 9.05 25.70
CA SER A 294 -0.41 7.99 24.69
C SER A 294 0.86 8.10 23.83
N HIS A 295 1.22 7.04 23.13
CA HIS A 295 2.26 7.07 22.10
C HIS A 295 1.64 6.71 20.76
N VAL A 296 2.28 7.12 19.66
CA VAL A 296 1.89 6.66 18.33
C VAL A 296 2.44 5.25 18.11
N GLN A 297 1.56 4.30 17.83
CA GLN A 297 1.91 2.90 17.57
C GLN A 297 2.22 2.66 16.10
N ASN A 298 1.38 3.20 15.21
CA ASN A 298 1.48 2.97 13.77
C ASN A 298 1.04 4.21 13.00
N PHE A 299 1.61 4.36 11.81
CA PHE A 299 1.17 5.29 10.78
C PHE A 299 0.51 4.50 9.65
N ALA A 300 -0.61 4.99 9.14
CA ALA A 300 -1.24 4.51 7.92
C ALA A 300 -1.65 5.69 7.04
N VAL A 301 -1.43 5.60 5.73
CA VAL A 301 -1.78 6.67 4.79
C VAL A 301 -2.78 6.14 3.78
N PHE A 302 -3.83 6.90 3.52
CA PHE A 302 -4.81 6.63 2.47
C PHE A 302 -4.69 7.70 1.41
N TYR A 303 -4.42 7.31 0.16
CA TYR A 303 -4.46 8.21 -0.97
C TYR A 303 -5.85 8.24 -1.61
N GLU A 304 -6.21 9.39 -2.15
CA GLU A 304 -7.47 9.53 -2.89
C GLU A 304 -7.53 8.53 -4.05
N GLY A 305 -8.66 7.84 -4.19
CA GLY A 305 -8.87 6.83 -5.23
C GLY A 305 -8.34 5.44 -4.88
N GLU A 306 -7.62 5.29 -3.76
CA GLU A 306 -7.09 3.99 -3.32
C GLU A 306 -7.92 3.33 -2.22
N TRP A 307 -8.91 4.02 -1.65
CA TRP A 307 -9.79 3.44 -0.64
C TRP A 307 -10.40 2.10 -1.09
N PRO A 308 -10.35 1.03 -0.26
CA PRO A 308 -9.96 0.98 1.16
C PRO A 308 -8.49 0.58 1.43
N VAL A 309 -7.59 0.78 0.46
CA VAL A 309 -6.17 0.46 0.62
C VAL A 309 -5.46 1.57 1.40
N CYS A 310 -4.63 1.16 2.37
CA CYS A 310 -3.74 2.03 3.08
C CYS A 310 -2.28 1.62 2.88
N HIS A 311 -1.39 2.60 3.02
CA HIS A 311 0.04 2.47 2.96
C HIS A 311 0.60 2.50 4.39
N GLN A 312 1.34 1.47 4.74
CA GLN A 312 2.05 1.33 6.00
C GLN A 312 3.53 1.26 5.70
N TYR A 313 4.17 2.41 5.73
CA TYR A 313 5.58 2.48 5.46
C TYR A 313 6.37 1.85 6.61
N ARG A 314 7.09 0.76 6.36
CA ARG A 314 7.84 -0.01 7.36
C ARG A 314 9.19 -0.43 6.81
N SER A 315 10.26 0.01 7.46
CA SER A 315 11.64 -0.43 7.16
C SER A 315 12.07 -1.66 7.98
N SER A 316 11.29 -2.03 9.01
CA SER A 316 11.64 -3.10 9.95
C SER A 316 11.42 -4.52 9.41
N ILE A 317 10.69 -4.68 8.31
CA ILE A 317 10.51 -5.97 7.66
C ILE A 317 11.53 -6.04 6.51
N PRO A 318 12.65 -6.76 6.70
CA PRO A 318 13.68 -6.84 5.68
C PRO A 318 13.10 -7.44 4.39
N LEU A 319 13.81 -7.23 3.28
CA LEU A 319 13.51 -7.92 2.04
C LEU A 319 13.51 -9.43 2.28
N PRO A 320 12.62 -10.19 1.62
CA PRO A 320 12.69 -11.63 1.71
C PRO A 320 14.04 -12.08 1.16
N THR A 321 14.85 -12.70 2.02
CA THR A 321 16.11 -13.30 1.60
C THR A 321 15.83 -14.56 0.79
N LEU A 322 16.58 -14.73 -0.31
CA LEU A 322 16.44 -15.90 -1.18
C LEU A 322 17.30 -17.08 -0.70
N GLU A 323 18.18 -16.89 0.31
CA GLU A 323 19.00 -17.99 0.87
C GLU A 323 18.15 -19.19 1.31
N GLY A 324 16.97 -18.98 1.91
CA GLY A 324 16.08 -20.07 2.34
C GLY A 324 15.33 -20.79 1.23
N LEU A 325 15.25 -20.21 0.03
CA LEU A 325 14.60 -20.84 -1.13
C LEU A 325 15.57 -21.72 -1.93
N LYS A 326 16.88 -21.48 -1.85
CA LYS A 326 17.90 -22.34 -2.47
C LYS A 326 17.84 -23.77 -1.91
N GLN A 327 17.69 -23.92 -0.60
CA GLN A 327 17.56 -25.24 0.06
C GLN A 327 16.33 -26.02 -0.40
N LEU A 328 15.23 -25.33 -0.78
CA LEU A 328 14.02 -25.98 -1.33
C LEU A 328 14.18 -26.38 -2.81
N LEU A 329 15.15 -25.79 -3.52
CA LEU A 329 15.44 -26.05 -4.93
C LEU A 329 16.63 -27.02 -5.12
N GLU A 330 17.50 -27.12 -4.12
CA GLU A 330 18.67 -28.01 -4.06
C GLU A 330 18.35 -29.38 -3.44
N GLY A 331 17.06 -29.67 -3.21
CA GLY A 331 16.57 -30.91 -2.58
C GLY A 331 17.30 -32.18 -3.00
#